data_AF-A0AA42ZCC0-F1
#
_entry.id   AF-A0AA42ZCC0-F1
#
_cell.length_a   1.000
_cell.length_b   1.000
_cell.length_c   1.000
_cell.angle_alpha   90.00
_cell.angle_beta   90.00
_cell.angle_gamma   90.00
#
_symmetry.space_group_name_H-M   'P 1'
#
loop_
_entity.id
_entity.type
_entity.pdbx_description
1 polymer ?
#
loop_
_entity_poly.entity_id
_entity_poly.type
_entity_poly.pdbx_seq_one_letter_code
_entity_poly.pdbx_strand_id
1 'polypeptide(L)'
;MRNFYVSLTLTLFGILFSTSGVMAGVYVELVDTTDWEIFDTLPTNEPLTWYVKADNDVGSTVTSMSNSIRIYSLQGATWQVPTYAVGPDFTTYFDVNGINVLSLDGISDDMIGISALALFTSGMPDGQTGLELFRFSSEISDTDFGDTICVDTAILTPTGAWMWATSSGSAPPGWGGPYCWTIGGPSTCYADGDANDDGIGLSTGDLVYLHAFIFSGGPEPPQLYSCNLNGDDVVDVADFELYEDYFVFGLSVFDPYGGYPVPSPCDPTPVPSCCTGIRGNVDGDQEENTDISDLVYTVDWMFLAGDPPPCPQEADLNGDDVVDIADLVYIVDFMFNDGPAPGACPGR
;
A
#
# COMPACT_ATOMS: atom_id res chain seq x y z
N MET A 1 -1.78 -32.79 -48.01
CA MET A 1 -2.05 -31.33 -47.94
C MET A 1 -2.86 -31.09 -46.67
N ARG A 2 -2.18 -30.67 -45.61
CA ARG A 2 -2.77 -30.27 -44.32
C ARG A 2 -3.40 -28.89 -44.50
N ASN A 3 -4.62 -28.68 -44.04
CA ASN A 3 -5.11 -27.34 -43.69
C ASN A 3 -5.47 -27.34 -42.21
N PHE A 4 -4.77 -26.47 -41.48
CA PHE A 4 -4.93 -26.18 -40.07
C PHE A 4 -6.23 -25.39 -39.83
N TYR A 5 -7.00 -25.77 -38.81
CA TYR A 5 -7.99 -24.90 -38.20
C TYR A 5 -7.29 -24.14 -37.06
N VAL A 6 -7.14 -22.82 -37.22
CA VAL A 6 -6.75 -21.92 -36.12
C VAL A 6 -8.03 -21.49 -35.43
N SER A 7 -8.25 -21.96 -34.20
CA SER A 7 -9.29 -21.48 -33.30
C SER A 7 -8.80 -20.18 -32.68
N LEU A 8 -9.32 -19.04 -33.14
CA LEU A 8 -9.09 -17.74 -32.53
C LEU A 8 -10.13 -17.55 -31.43
N THR A 9 -9.80 -17.95 -30.20
CA THR A 9 -10.56 -17.54 -29.00
C THR A 9 -10.25 -16.08 -28.72
N LEU A 10 -11.13 -15.19 -29.16
CA LEU A 10 -11.14 -13.80 -28.74
C LEU A 10 -11.76 -13.75 -27.34
N THR A 11 -10.93 -13.73 -26.30
CA THR A 11 -11.35 -13.46 -24.93
C THR A 11 -11.85 -12.02 -24.91
N LEU A 12 -13.18 -11.86 -24.91
CA LEU A 12 -13.84 -10.59 -24.70
C LEU A 12 -13.58 -10.20 -23.23
N PHE A 13 -12.51 -9.44 -22.98
CA PHE A 13 -12.37 -8.73 -21.71
C PHE A 13 -13.61 -7.83 -21.61
N GLY A 14 -14.43 -8.12 -20.62
CA GLY A 14 -15.59 -7.31 -20.28
C GLY A 14 -15.08 -5.94 -19.86
N ILE A 15 -15.00 -5.01 -20.81
CA ILE A 15 -15.17 -3.61 -20.48
C ILE A 15 -16.58 -3.54 -19.92
N LEU A 16 -16.68 -3.55 -18.59
CA LEU A 16 -17.84 -3.05 -17.88
C LEU A 16 -18.03 -1.63 -18.39
N PHE A 17 -18.89 -1.48 -19.41
CA PHE A 17 -19.67 -0.29 -19.54
C PHE A 17 -20.43 -0.19 -18.22
N SER A 18 -19.90 0.61 -17.28
CA SER A 18 -20.75 1.18 -16.26
C SER A 18 -21.83 1.89 -17.06
N THR A 19 -23.04 1.35 -17.02
CA THR A 19 -24.20 2.06 -17.50
C THR A 19 -24.33 3.24 -16.55
N SER A 20 -23.73 4.37 -16.90
CA SER A 20 -24.00 5.65 -16.27
C SER A 20 -25.46 5.99 -16.55
N GLY A 21 -26.36 5.41 -15.74
CA GLY A 21 -27.49 6.17 -15.28
C GLY A 21 -26.88 7.33 -14.50
N VAL A 22 -26.71 8.46 -15.17
CA VAL A 22 -26.10 9.65 -14.59
C VAL A 22 -27.03 10.08 -13.46
N MET A 23 -26.65 9.77 -12.22
CA MET A 23 -27.33 10.32 -11.06
C MET A 23 -26.72 11.71 -10.87
N ALA A 24 -27.52 12.76 -10.99
CA ALA A 24 -27.12 14.07 -10.47
C ALA A 24 -26.76 13.90 -8.99
N GLY A 25 -25.54 14.23 -8.60
CA GLY A 25 -25.11 13.89 -7.25
C GLY A 25 -23.69 14.28 -6.92
N VAL A 26 -23.38 14.12 -5.64
CA VAL A 26 -22.05 14.26 -5.09
C VAL A 26 -21.49 12.86 -4.85
N TYR A 27 -20.20 12.69 -5.11
CA TYR A 27 -19.46 11.45 -4.87
C TYR A 27 -18.07 11.77 -4.35
N VAL A 28 -17.41 10.75 -3.81
CA VAL A 28 -16.02 10.81 -3.38
C VAL A 28 -15.18 9.98 -4.32
N GLU A 29 -14.04 10.53 -4.71
CA GLU A 29 -13.00 9.83 -5.44
C GLU A 29 -11.72 9.94 -4.62
N LEU A 30 -11.12 8.80 -4.31
CA LEU A 30 -9.78 8.72 -3.75
C LEU A 30 -8.84 8.52 -4.93
N VAL A 31 -7.83 9.38 -5.10
CA VAL A 31 -6.81 9.21 -6.13
C VAL A 31 -5.48 9.08 -5.43
N ASP A 32 -4.92 7.88 -5.45
CA ASP A 32 -3.51 7.68 -5.12
C ASP A 32 -2.64 8.16 -6.29
N THR A 33 -1.49 8.73 -5.97
CA THR A 33 -0.50 9.18 -6.94
C THR A 33 0.28 8.04 -7.58
N THR A 34 0.05 6.77 -7.21
CA THR A 34 0.94 5.67 -7.62
C THR A 34 0.29 4.40 -8.19
N ASP A 35 -0.94 4.00 -7.86
CA ASP A 35 -1.56 2.88 -8.60
C ASP A 35 -3.10 2.92 -8.65
N TRP A 36 -3.65 2.56 -9.82
CA TRP A 36 -5.06 2.78 -10.18
C TRP A 36 -5.99 1.60 -9.88
N GLU A 37 -5.55 0.53 -9.17
CA GLU A 37 -6.28 -0.75 -9.22
C GLU A 37 -6.81 -1.38 -7.91
N ILE A 38 -6.67 -0.81 -6.70
CA ILE A 38 -7.31 -1.44 -5.51
C ILE A 38 -7.92 -0.40 -4.56
N PHE A 39 -9.16 0.03 -4.81
CA PHE A 39 -9.87 0.99 -3.93
C PHE A 39 -10.78 0.35 -2.88
N ASP A 40 -10.49 -0.86 -2.41
CA ASP A 40 -11.16 -1.42 -1.21
C ASP A 40 -10.33 -1.23 0.08
N THR A 41 -9.06 -0.81 -0.05
CA THR A 41 -8.13 -0.66 1.06
C THR A 41 -7.42 0.69 1.06
N LEU A 42 -7.06 1.23 2.23
CA LEU A 42 -6.27 2.45 2.39
C LEU A 42 -4.84 2.11 2.77
N PRO A 43 -3.82 2.63 2.06
CA PRO A 43 -2.44 2.55 2.52
C PRO A 43 -2.26 3.37 3.81
N THR A 44 -1.25 3.00 4.58
CA THR A 44 -0.95 3.55 5.91
C THR A 44 0.35 4.34 5.89
N ASN A 45 0.48 5.29 6.83
CA ASN A 45 1.68 6.13 7.03
C ASN A 45 2.09 6.97 5.79
N GLU A 46 1.13 7.26 4.91
CA GLU A 46 1.31 8.16 3.77
C GLU A 46 0.12 9.12 3.56
N PRO A 47 0.34 10.29 2.91
CA PRO A 47 -0.73 11.26 2.70
C PRO A 47 -1.76 10.79 1.65
N LEU A 48 -2.99 10.59 2.10
CA LEU A 48 -4.14 10.28 1.26
C LEU A 48 -4.95 11.53 0.93
N THR A 49 -5.49 11.62 -0.29
CA THR A 49 -6.32 12.75 -0.72
C THR A 49 -7.65 12.29 -1.33
N TRP A 50 -8.73 12.69 -0.68
CA TRP A 50 -10.10 12.45 -1.16
C TRP A 50 -10.64 13.71 -1.84
N TYR A 51 -11.21 13.51 -3.02
CA TYR A 51 -11.86 14.53 -3.83
C TYR A 51 -13.36 14.38 -3.72
N VAL A 52 -14.04 15.41 -3.21
CA VAL A 52 -15.50 15.47 -3.18
C VAL A 52 -15.95 16.16 -4.46
N LYS A 53 -16.55 15.39 -5.37
CA LYS A 53 -16.92 15.85 -6.71
C LYS A 53 -18.44 15.87 -6.89
N ALA A 54 -18.91 16.66 -7.85
CA ALA A 54 -20.32 16.77 -8.19
C ALA A 54 -20.60 16.72 -9.68
N ASP A 55 -21.70 16.06 -10.02
CA ASP A 55 -22.31 16.02 -11.35
C ASP A 55 -23.66 16.74 -11.31
N ASN A 56 -23.89 17.67 -12.22
CA ASN A 56 -25.16 18.35 -12.40
C ASN A 56 -25.96 17.72 -13.53
N ASP A 57 -26.96 16.93 -13.19
CA ASP A 57 -27.94 16.39 -14.15
C ASP A 57 -29.39 16.62 -13.66
N VAL A 58 -29.62 17.75 -12.96
CA VAL A 58 -30.95 18.09 -12.42
C VAL A 58 -31.86 18.76 -13.45
N GLY A 59 -31.42 18.90 -14.70
CA GLY A 59 -32.15 19.54 -15.80
C GLY A 59 -32.16 21.07 -15.73
N SER A 60 -31.30 21.67 -14.91
CA SER A 60 -31.19 23.12 -14.73
C SER A 60 -29.84 23.53 -14.16
N THR A 61 -29.42 24.76 -14.43
CA THR A 61 -28.27 25.38 -13.81
C THR A 61 -28.44 25.51 -12.29
N VAL A 62 -27.44 25.08 -11.54
CA VAL A 62 -27.34 25.20 -10.08
C VAL A 62 -26.68 26.53 -9.73
N THR A 63 -27.40 27.38 -9.00
CA THR A 63 -26.97 28.72 -8.61
C THR A 63 -26.55 28.82 -7.15
N SER A 64 -26.91 27.83 -6.31
CA SER A 64 -26.41 27.72 -4.95
C SER A 64 -26.42 26.26 -4.50
N MET A 65 -25.53 25.91 -3.58
CA MET A 65 -25.48 24.58 -3.00
C MET A 65 -25.03 24.63 -1.53
N SER A 66 -25.51 23.67 -0.77
CA SER A 66 -24.94 23.25 0.51
C SER A 66 -24.68 21.75 0.46
N ASN A 67 -23.45 21.34 0.78
CA ASN A 67 -23.08 19.94 0.95
C ASN A 67 -22.21 19.81 2.19
N SER A 68 -22.25 18.65 2.84
CA SER A 68 -21.49 18.36 4.04
C SER A 68 -21.29 16.87 4.22
N ILE A 69 -20.05 16.48 4.46
CA ILE A 69 -19.66 15.09 4.70
C ILE A 69 -19.21 14.90 6.15
N ARG A 70 -19.23 13.65 6.59
CA ARG A 70 -18.51 13.18 7.76
C ARG A 70 -17.48 12.14 7.33
N ILE A 71 -16.32 12.17 7.98
CA ILE A 71 -15.28 11.14 7.96
C ILE A 71 -15.41 10.43 9.31
N TYR A 72 -15.62 9.12 9.32
CA TYR A 72 -15.84 8.37 10.55
C TYR A 72 -15.34 6.93 10.48
N SER A 73 -15.09 6.33 11.64
CA SER A 73 -14.85 4.90 11.79
C SER A 73 -15.85 4.28 12.76
N LEU A 74 -16.40 3.10 12.43
CA LEU A 74 -17.28 2.37 13.34
C LEU A 74 -16.51 1.60 14.41
N GLN A 75 -15.26 1.27 14.13
CA GLN A 75 -14.36 0.50 14.97
C GLN A 75 -13.49 1.38 15.88
N GLY A 76 -13.41 2.68 15.55
CA GLY A 76 -12.71 3.67 16.37
C GLY A 76 -11.33 4.04 15.85
N ALA A 77 -11.02 3.67 14.60
CA ALA A 77 -9.82 4.12 13.92
C ALA A 77 -9.66 5.64 13.96
N THR A 78 -8.41 6.07 13.97
CA THR A 78 -7.98 7.45 14.06
C THR A 78 -7.22 7.86 12.80
N TRP A 79 -7.17 9.15 12.54
CA TRP A 79 -6.46 9.72 11.40
C TRP A 79 -5.83 11.05 11.79
N GLN A 80 -4.79 11.48 11.08
CA GLN A 80 -4.21 12.81 11.32
C GLN A 80 -5.24 13.90 11.04
N VAL A 81 -5.17 15.01 11.78
CA VAL A 81 -6.05 16.17 11.60
C VAL A 81 -6.13 16.54 10.11
N PRO A 82 -7.28 16.40 9.45
CA PRO A 82 -7.36 16.56 8.00
C PRO A 82 -7.05 18.00 7.58
N THR A 83 -6.30 18.12 6.49
CA THR A 83 -6.15 19.38 5.75
C THR A 83 -7.19 19.42 4.62
N TYR A 84 -7.56 20.62 4.14
CA TYR A 84 -8.58 20.74 3.10
C TYR A 84 -8.34 21.95 2.19
N ALA A 85 -8.90 21.88 0.98
CA ALA A 85 -8.89 22.96 0.01
C ALA A 85 -10.14 22.94 -0.86
N VAL A 86 -10.61 24.13 -1.26
CA VAL A 86 -11.68 24.27 -2.27
C VAL A 86 -11.13 23.85 -3.64
N GLY A 87 -11.98 23.18 -4.44
CA GLY A 87 -11.59 22.75 -5.77
C GLY A 87 -11.18 23.93 -6.67
N PRO A 88 -10.14 23.77 -7.51
CA PRO A 88 -9.55 24.89 -8.26
C PRO A 88 -10.55 25.53 -9.23
N ASP A 89 -11.37 24.71 -9.88
CA ASP A 89 -12.36 25.16 -10.86
C ASP A 89 -13.70 25.57 -10.23
N PHE A 90 -13.85 25.38 -8.91
CA PHE A 90 -15.10 25.68 -8.20
C PHE A 90 -15.49 27.17 -8.30
N THR A 91 -14.48 28.04 -8.24
CA THR A 91 -14.64 29.51 -8.32
C THR A 91 -15.09 30.00 -9.70
N THR A 92 -14.96 29.16 -10.74
CA THR A 92 -15.48 29.46 -12.09
C THR A 92 -17.01 29.50 -12.10
N TYR A 93 -17.65 28.72 -11.24
CA TYR A 93 -19.11 28.58 -11.19
C TYR A 93 -19.74 29.36 -10.04
N PHE A 94 -19.05 29.52 -8.91
CA PHE A 94 -19.57 30.17 -7.71
C PHE A 94 -18.60 31.25 -7.20
N ASP A 95 -19.09 32.49 -7.16
CA ASP A 95 -18.32 33.67 -6.73
C ASP A 95 -18.29 33.85 -5.22
N VAL A 96 -19.28 33.30 -4.51
CA VAL A 96 -19.26 33.18 -3.05
C VAL A 96 -19.19 31.70 -2.70
N ASN A 97 -18.13 31.29 -2.01
CA ASN A 97 -17.98 29.94 -1.50
C ASN A 97 -17.28 29.96 -0.13
N GLY A 98 -17.48 28.89 0.64
CA GLY A 98 -16.82 28.73 1.94
C GLY A 98 -16.92 27.31 2.44
N ILE A 99 -15.85 26.88 3.10
CA ILE A 99 -15.80 25.63 3.84
C ILE A 99 -16.21 25.92 5.29
N ASN A 100 -17.14 25.10 5.80
CA ASN A 100 -17.57 25.10 7.18
C ASN A 100 -17.08 23.81 7.83
N VAL A 101 -16.28 23.95 8.87
CA VAL A 101 -15.78 22.82 9.67
C VAL A 101 -16.52 22.81 11.00
N LEU A 102 -17.02 21.64 11.39
CA LEU A 102 -17.57 21.41 12.73
C LEU A 102 -16.59 20.64 13.62
N SER A 103 -15.95 19.60 13.08
CA SER A 103 -14.88 18.84 13.73
C SER A 103 -13.79 18.47 12.72
N LEU A 104 -12.54 18.58 13.16
CA LEU A 104 -11.30 18.15 12.48
C LEU A 104 -10.28 17.79 13.57
N ASP A 105 -10.54 16.73 14.30
CA ASP A 105 -9.70 16.24 15.38
C ASP A 105 -9.13 14.84 15.14
N GLY A 106 -9.49 14.21 14.03
CA GLY A 106 -8.91 12.93 13.66
C GLY A 106 -9.53 11.72 14.34
N ILE A 107 -10.64 11.90 15.07
CA ILE A 107 -11.24 10.85 15.89
C ILE A 107 -12.76 10.87 15.79
N SER A 108 -13.40 9.69 15.88
CA SER A 108 -14.86 9.52 15.86
C SER A 108 -15.57 10.02 14.59
N ASP A 109 -15.85 11.33 14.48
CA ASP A 109 -16.50 11.98 13.35
C ASP A 109 -15.85 13.34 13.08
N ASP A 110 -15.21 13.47 11.92
CA ASP A 110 -14.78 14.76 11.37
C ASP A 110 -15.77 15.25 10.32
N MET A 111 -16.20 16.51 10.40
CA MET A 111 -17.27 17.03 9.55
C MET A 111 -16.86 18.30 8.81
N ILE A 112 -16.89 18.21 7.50
CA ILE A 112 -16.53 19.28 6.56
C ILE A 112 -17.73 19.53 5.65
N GLY A 113 -18.11 20.79 5.48
CA GLY A 113 -19.11 21.19 4.51
C GLY A 113 -18.65 22.33 3.64
N ILE A 114 -19.31 22.43 2.49
CA ILE A 114 -19.13 23.51 1.54
C ILE A 114 -20.47 24.16 1.26
N SER A 115 -20.47 25.47 1.17
CA SER A 115 -21.62 26.25 0.70
C SER A 115 -21.19 27.20 -0.38
N ALA A 116 -22.04 27.39 -1.38
CA ALA A 116 -21.73 28.24 -2.51
C ALA A 116 -22.96 28.97 -3.05
N LEU A 117 -22.73 30.14 -3.63
CA LEU A 117 -23.73 30.97 -4.30
C LEU A 117 -23.08 31.58 -5.55
N ALA A 118 -23.86 31.64 -6.63
CA ALA A 118 -23.55 32.35 -7.86
C ALA A 118 -24.36 33.65 -7.89
N LEU A 119 -23.72 34.79 -7.63
CA LEU A 119 -24.33 36.12 -7.70
C LEU A 119 -24.14 36.75 -9.08
N PHE A 120 -22.92 36.63 -9.63
CA PHE A 120 -22.52 37.23 -10.90
C PHE A 120 -22.06 36.22 -11.95
N THR A 121 -21.68 35.02 -11.52
CA THR A 121 -21.38 33.89 -12.40
C THR A 121 -22.66 33.25 -12.93
N SER A 122 -22.54 32.39 -13.95
CA SER A 122 -23.69 31.66 -14.48
C SER A 122 -24.19 30.55 -13.56
N GLY A 123 -23.43 30.15 -12.54
CA GLY A 123 -23.68 28.91 -11.79
C GLY A 123 -23.19 27.67 -12.55
N MET A 124 -23.29 26.51 -11.91
CA MET A 124 -22.90 25.22 -12.49
C MET A 124 -23.96 24.78 -13.52
N PRO A 125 -23.62 24.68 -14.82
CA PRO A 125 -24.58 24.35 -15.88
C PRO A 125 -25.06 22.90 -15.79
N ASP A 126 -26.23 22.64 -16.37
CA ASP A 126 -26.74 21.28 -16.56
C ASP A 126 -25.81 20.48 -17.49
N GLY A 127 -25.53 19.22 -17.15
CA GLY A 127 -24.56 18.36 -17.82
C GLY A 127 -23.10 18.55 -17.37
N GLN A 128 -22.80 19.42 -16.40
CA GLN A 128 -21.45 19.51 -15.83
C GLN A 128 -21.13 18.25 -15.03
N THR A 129 -19.97 17.63 -15.28
CA THR A 129 -19.53 16.42 -14.57
C THR A 129 -18.15 16.61 -13.94
N GLY A 130 -17.88 15.93 -12.83
CA GLY A 130 -16.58 15.85 -12.18
C GLY A 130 -16.09 17.17 -11.57
N LEU A 131 -17.01 18.07 -11.21
CA LEU A 131 -16.61 19.32 -10.55
C LEU A 131 -16.10 19.03 -9.14
N GLU A 132 -14.80 19.22 -8.89
CA GLU A 132 -14.25 19.20 -7.54
C GLU A 132 -14.88 20.34 -6.72
N LEU A 133 -15.68 19.97 -5.71
CA LEU A 133 -16.23 20.90 -4.75
C LEU A 133 -15.12 21.33 -3.77
N PHE A 134 -14.53 20.34 -3.13
CA PHE A 134 -13.37 20.46 -2.26
C PHE A 134 -12.66 19.12 -2.17
N ARG A 135 -11.45 19.15 -1.63
CA ARG A 135 -10.69 17.96 -1.26
C ARG A 135 -10.24 18.06 0.19
N PHE A 136 -10.01 16.91 0.80
CA PHE A 136 -9.34 16.82 2.08
C PHE A 136 -8.25 15.76 2.03
N SER A 137 -7.20 15.98 2.81
CA SER A 137 -6.06 15.07 2.90
C SER A 137 -5.75 14.77 4.35
N SER A 138 -5.45 13.51 4.61
CA SER A 138 -5.08 13.01 5.94
C SER A 138 -4.13 11.82 5.77
N GLU A 139 -3.51 11.40 6.85
CA GLU A 139 -2.65 10.23 6.93
C GLU A 139 -3.24 9.32 8.00
N ILE A 140 -3.24 8.02 7.72
CA ILE A 140 -3.82 7.00 8.59
C ILE A 140 -2.69 6.14 9.12
N SER A 141 -2.64 5.94 10.44
CA SER A 141 -1.60 5.10 11.05
C SER A 141 -1.87 3.62 10.77
N ASP A 142 -0.79 2.86 10.67
CA ASP A 142 -0.81 1.40 10.75
C ASP A 142 -1.44 0.85 12.06
N THR A 143 -1.52 1.62 13.14
CA THR A 143 -2.08 1.12 14.42
C THR A 143 -3.54 0.69 14.33
N ASP A 144 -4.27 1.16 13.32
CA ASP A 144 -5.69 0.88 13.11
C ASP A 144 -5.92 -0.07 11.90
N PHE A 145 -4.92 -0.89 11.55
CA PHE A 145 -5.00 -1.93 10.51
C PHE A 145 -6.26 -2.82 10.66
N GLY A 146 -6.96 -3.05 9.55
CA GLY A 146 -8.19 -3.85 9.47
C GLY A 146 -9.48 -3.14 9.90
N ASP A 147 -9.40 -1.96 10.51
CA ASP A 147 -10.57 -1.12 10.76
C ASP A 147 -11.06 -0.46 9.46
N THR A 148 -12.19 0.26 9.53
CA THR A 148 -12.77 0.92 8.36
C THR A 148 -12.80 2.43 8.57
N ILE A 149 -12.41 3.19 7.54
CA ILE A 149 -12.73 4.62 7.42
C ILE A 149 -13.83 4.79 6.38
N CYS A 150 -14.85 5.55 6.74
CA CYS A 150 -15.98 5.86 5.90
C CYS A 150 -16.16 7.36 5.71
N VAL A 151 -16.56 7.75 4.50
CA VAL A 151 -17.03 9.09 4.17
C VAL A 151 -18.49 9.01 3.77
N ASP A 152 -19.33 9.79 4.44
CA ASP A 152 -20.77 9.79 4.21
C ASP A 152 -21.36 11.20 4.34
N THR A 153 -22.61 11.36 3.95
CA THR A 153 -23.36 12.59 4.19
C THR A 153 -23.43 12.93 5.68
N ALA A 154 -23.33 14.22 5.97
CA ALA A 154 -23.58 14.80 7.28
C ALA A 154 -24.56 15.96 7.17
N ILE A 155 -25.20 16.30 8.28
CA ILE A 155 -26.01 17.51 8.40
C ILE A 155 -25.25 18.48 9.29
N LEU A 156 -24.74 19.56 8.70
CA LEU A 156 -24.15 20.65 9.47
C LEU A 156 -25.24 21.63 9.91
N THR A 157 -25.41 21.79 11.22
CA THR A 157 -26.22 22.89 11.77
C THR A 157 -25.37 24.17 11.81
N PRO A 158 -25.86 25.33 11.34
CA PRO A 158 -27.24 25.64 10.96
C PRO A 158 -27.56 25.50 9.46
N THR A 159 -26.58 25.13 8.62
CA THR A 159 -26.69 25.10 7.13
C THR A 159 -27.73 24.12 6.59
N GLY A 160 -28.18 23.16 7.39
CA GLY A 160 -29.30 22.28 7.06
C GLY A 160 -28.91 21.09 6.17
N ALA A 161 -29.91 20.39 5.65
CA ALA A 161 -29.71 19.26 4.74
C ALA A 161 -29.07 19.73 3.41
N TRP A 162 -28.53 18.78 2.66
CA TRP A 162 -28.00 19.05 1.32
C TRP A 162 -29.10 19.59 0.41
N MET A 163 -28.88 20.77 -0.15
CA MET A 163 -29.85 21.44 -1.01
C MET A 163 -29.14 22.21 -2.10
N TRP A 164 -29.54 21.96 -3.35
CA TRP A 164 -29.12 22.75 -4.50
C TRP A 164 -30.28 23.64 -4.95
N ALA A 165 -30.00 24.93 -5.13
CA ALA A 165 -30.94 25.87 -5.70
C ALA A 165 -30.69 26.00 -7.20
N THR A 166 -31.75 25.95 -7.98
CA THR A 166 -31.75 26.14 -9.43
C THR A 166 -32.74 27.24 -9.81
N SER A 167 -32.77 27.62 -11.08
CA SER A 167 -33.80 28.53 -11.59
C SER A 167 -35.21 27.90 -11.62
N SER A 168 -35.30 26.56 -11.54
CA SER A 168 -36.55 25.80 -11.56
C SER A 168 -37.07 25.38 -10.18
N GLY A 169 -36.28 25.57 -9.11
CA GLY A 169 -36.67 25.22 -7.75
C GLY A 169 -35.46 24.85 -6.88
N SER A 170 -35.68 24.04 -5.86
CA SER A 170 -34.60 23.46 -5.06
C SER A 170 -34.72 21.96 -5.06
N ALA A 171 -33.59 21.26 -5.20
CA ALA A 171 -33.51 19.82 -5.23
C ALA A 171 -32.36 19.34 -4.33
N PRO A 172 -32.57 18.29 -3.51
CA PRO A 172 -31.45 17.63 -2.86
C PRO A 172 -30.63 16.87 -3.93
N PRO A 173 -29.29 16.99 -3.93
CA PRO A 173 -28.46 16.16 -4.80
C PRO A 173 -28.49 14.70 -4.36
N GLY A 174 -28.24 13.78 -5.29
CA GLY A 174 -27.93 12.40 -4.96
C GLY A 174 -26.60 12.28 -4.20
N TRP A 175 -26.44 11.19 -3.46
CA TRP A 175 -25.18 10.80 -2.83
C TRP A 175 -24.88 9.36 -3.22
N GLY A 176 -23.67 9.09 -3.67
CA GLY A 176 -23.25 7.75 -4.10
C GLY A 176 -22.66 6.86 -2.99
N GLY A 177 -22.56 7.36 -1.76
CA GLY A 177 -21.98 6.65 -0.61
C GLY A 177 -23.01 6.02 0.34
N PRO A 178 -22.58 5.57 1.55
CA PRO A 178 -21.27 5.81 2.15
C PRO A 178 -20.13 5.15 1.38
N TYR A 179 -19.00 5.85 1.28
CA TYR A 179 -17.75 5.32 0.73
C TYR A 179 -16.92 4.83 1.90
N CYS A 180 -16.59 3.54 1.94
CA CYS A 180 -15.86 2.95 3.04
C CYS A 180 -14.69 2.15 2.50
N TRP A 181 -13.56 2.24 3.20
CA TRP A 181 -12.32 1.54 2.87
C TRP A 181 -11.74 0.89 4.12
N THR A 182 -11.16 -0.29 3.96
CA THR A 182 -10.45 -0.98 5.04
C THR A 182 -9.04 -0.40 5.18
N ILE A 183 -8.62 -0.03 6.38
CA ILE A 183 -7.25 0.44 6.63
C ILE A 183 -6.32 -0.76 6.43
N GLY A 184 -5.47 -0.66 5.41
CA GLY A 184 -4.49 -1.65 5.01
C GLY A 184 -5.00 -3.10 4.98
N GLY A 185 -5.55 -3.57 3.86
CA GLY A 185 -5.88 -4.99 3.69
C GLY A 185 -6.84 -5.60 4.74
N PRO A 186 -7.16 -6.90 4.66
CA PRO A 186 -7.78 -7.60 5.79
C PRO A 186 -6.81 -7.67 6.99
N SER A 187 -7.30 -7.79 8.22
CA SER A 187 -6.44 -7.92 9.42
C SER A 187 -5.67 -9.25 9.51
N THR A 188 -6.01 -10.20 8.63
CA THR A 188 -5.35 -11.50 8.49
C THR A 188 -5.36 -11.88 7.01
N CYS A 189 -4.17 -12.03 6.45
CA CYS A 189 -3.92 -12.66 5.17
C CYS A 189 -3.59 -14.14 5.40
N TYR A 190 -3.40 -14.86 4.30
CA TYR A 190 -3.04 -16.27 4.35
C TYR A 190 -1.80 -16.49 3.49
N ALA A 191 -0.70 -16.85 4.13
CA ALA A 191 0.54 -17.22 3.48
C ALA A 191 0.36 -18.57 2.78
N ASP A 192 0.40 -18.53 1.46
CA ASP A 192 0.26 -19.69 0.57
C ASP A 192 1.57 -20.06 -0.13
N GLY A 193 2.66 -19.34 0.13
CA GLY A 193 3.99 -19.62 -0.41
C GLY A 193 4.13 -19.37 -1.91
N ASP A 194 3.29 -18.51 -2.50
CA ASP A 194 3.39 -18.00 -3.87
C ASP A 194 4.29 -16.75 -3.91
N ALA A 195 5.59 -16.96 -3.66
CA ALA A 195 6.56 -15.87 -3.53
C ALA A 195 6.75 -15.05 -4.81
N ASN A 196 6.48 -15.63 -5.99
CA ASN A 196 6.66 -14.94 -7.27
C ASN A 196 5.33 -14.46 -7.92
N ASP A 197 4.20 -14.67 -7.24
CA ASP A 197 2.84 -14.27 -7.65
C ASP A 197 2.43 -14.83 -9.03
N ASP A 198 2.77 -16.11 -9.31
CA ASP A 198 2.38 -16.80 -10.55
C ASP A 198 1.04 -17.56 -10.46
N GLY A 199 0.44 -17.56 -9.27
CA GLY A 199 -0.82 -18.23 -8.94
C GLY A 199 -0.65 -19.70 -8.54
N ILE A 200 0.58 -20.17 -8.30
CA ILE A 200 0.90 -21.54 -7.90
C ILE A 200 1.71 -21.55 -6.59
N GLY A 201 1.01 -21.43 -5.45
CA GLY A 201 1.66 -21.55 -4.15
C GLY A 201 2.40 -22.88 -3.91
N LEU A 202 3.45 -22.81 -3.10
CA LEU A 202 4.30 -23.93 -2.71
C LEU A 202 4.99 -24.66 -3.89
N SER A 203 5.42 -23.92 -4.92
CA SER A 203 6.18 -24.47 -6.06
C SER A 203 7.71 -24.38 -5.87
N THR A 204 8.47 -25.04 -6.75
CA THR A 204 9.94 -24.86 -6.80
C THR A 204 10.31 -23.46 -7.30
N GLY A 205 9.46 -22.81 -8.09
CA GLY A 205 9.68 -21.45 -8.58
C GLY A 205 9.68 -20.45 -7.43
N ASP A 206 8.73 -20.57 -6.52
CA ASP A 206 8.60 -19.70 -5.36
C ASP A 206 9.68 -19.97 -4.31
N LEU A 207 10.07 -21.23 -4.09
CA LEU A 207 11.21 -21.54 -3.22
C LEU A 207 12.49 -20.86 -3.73
N VAL A 208 12.73 -20.91 -5.04
CA VAL A 208 13.88 -20.22 -5.66
C VAL A 208 13.77 -18.71 -5.54
N TYR A 209 12.56 -18.16 -5.66
CA TYR A 209 12.32 -16.73 -5.49
C TYR A 209 12.57 -16.28 -4.04
N LEU A 210 12.00 -17.00 -3.07
CA LEU A 210 12.17 -16.74 -1.64
C LEU A 210 13.63 -16.88 -1.22
N HIS A 211 14.34 -17.90 -1.72
CA HIS A 211 15.77 -18.03 -1.55
C HIS A 211 16.53 -16.81 -2.09
N ALA A 212 16.18 -16.36 -3.31
CA ALA A 212 16.85 -15.21 -3.91
C ALA A 212 16.62 -13.93 -3.09
N PHE A 213 15.40 -13.72 -2.61
CA PHE A 213 15.05 -12.59 -1.75
C PHE A 213 15.82 -12.61 -0.43
N ILE A 214 15.80 -13.73 0.30
CA ILE A 214 16.43 -13.83 1.62
C ILE A 214 17.97 -13.87 1.53
N PHE A 215 18.53 -14.63 0.57
CA PHE A 215 19.96 -14.97 0.55
C PHE A 215 20.73 -14.44 -0.66
N SER A 216 20.12 -13.72 -1.59
CA SER A 216 20.83 -13.31 -2.83
C SER A 216 20.54 -11.88 -3.27
N GLY A 217 19.95 -11.05 -2.40
CA GLY A 217 19.58 -9.67 -2.75
C GLY A 217 18.58 -9.59 -3.89
N GLY A 218 17.76 -10.63 -4.05
CA GLY A 218 16.68 -10.68 -5.02
C GLY A 218 15.58 -9.65 -4.72
N PRO A 219 14.70 -9.37 -5.70
CA PRO A 219 13.59 -8.45 -5.48
C PRO A 219 12.67 -8.95 -4.36
N GLU A 220 12.08 -8.00 -3.63
CA GLU A 220 11.03 -8.29 -2.67
C GLU A 220 9.85 -9.00 -3.35
N PRO A 221 9.24 -10.03 -2.72
CA PRO A 221 8.00 -10.64 -3.19
C PRO A 221 6.90 -9.58 -3.38
N PRO A 222 6.16 -9.59 -4.51
CA PRO A 222 5.05 -8.65 -4.74
C PRO A 222 3.99 -8.69 -3.64
N GLN A 223 3.80 -9.88 -3.04
CA GLN A 223 2.93 -10.12 -1.91
C GLN A 223 3.75 -10.73 -0.78
N LEU A 224 4.42 -9.88 0.00
CA LEU A 224 5.34 -10.32 1.05
C LEU A 224 4.70 -11.26 2.07
N TYR A 225 3.43 -11.04 2.43
CA TYR A 225 2.66 -11.93 3.31
C TYR A 225 2.50 -13.37 2.79
N SER A 226 2.63 -13.61 1.48
CA SER A 226 2.58 -14.96 0.92
C SER A 226 3.75 -15.82 1.42
N CYS A 227 4.86 -15.17 1.77
CA CYS A 227 6.09 -15.81 2.21
C CYS A 227 6.23 -15.98 3.73
N ASN A 228 5.33 -15.42 4.55
CA ASN A 228 5.37 -15.56 6.01
C ASN A 228 4.70 -16.87 6.44
N LEU A 229 5.41 -17.97 6.22
CA LEU A 229 4.95 -19.35 6.39
C LEU A 229 4.90 -19.81 7.86
N ASN A 230 5.41 -19.02 8.80
CA ASN A 230 5.27 -19.27 10.23
C ASN A 230 4.25 -18.32 10.93
N GLY A 231 3.79 -17.27 10.24
CA GLY A 231 2.82 -16.28 10.71
C GLY A 231 3.35 -15.33 11.80
N ASP A 232 4.66 -15.11 11.89
CA ASP A 232 5.31 -14.39 13.00
C ASP A 232 5.54 -12.88 12.77
N ASP A 233 4.91 -12.32 11.73
CA ASP A 233 5.05 -10.92 11.29
C ASP A 233 6.41 -10.56 10.66
N VAL A 234 7.21 -11.56 10.30
CA VAL A 234 8.50 -11.41 9.64
C VAL A 234 8.57 -12.36 8.42
N VAL A 235 9.29 -11.98 7.36
CA VAL A 235 9.70 -12.92 6.30
C VAL A 235 11.20 -13.13 6.38
N ASP A 236 11.63 -14.29 6.90
CA ASP A 236 13.03 -14.61 7.16
C ASP A 236 13.41 -16.07 6.88
N VAL A 237 14.59 -16.47 7.37
CA VAL A 237 15.13 -17.83 7.19
C VAL A 237 14.20 -18.91 7.74
N ALA A 238 13.43 -18.64 8.82
CA ALA A 238 12.50 -19.60 9.39
C ALA A 238 11.36 -19.94 8.42
N ASP A 239 10.91 -18.98 7.61
CA ASP A 239 9.93 -19.23 6.56
C ASP A 239 10.50 -20.09 5.44
N PHE A 240 11.74 -19.80 5.04
CA PHE A 240 12.44 -20.61 4.06
C PHE A 240 12.65 -22.05 4.55
N GLU A 241 13.07 -22.24 5.80
CA GLU A 241 13.22 -23.57 6.41
C GLU A 241 11.89 -24.35 6.43
N LEU A 242 10.78 -23.69 6.78
CA LEU A 242 9.44 -24.31 6.71
C LEU A 242 9.04 -24.69 5.30
N TYR A 243 9.40 -23.86 4.33
CA TYR A 243 9.19 -24.17 2.92
C TYR A 243 9.99 -25.41 2.52
N GLU A 244 11.28 -25.48 2.84
CA GLU A 244 12.10 -26.67 2.55
C GLU A 244 11.52 -27.93 3.21
N ASP A 245 11.10 -27.82 4.47
CA ASP A 245 10.46 -28.90 5.22
C ASP A 245 9.15 -29.37 4.56
N TYR A 246 8.39 -28.49 3.91
CA TYR A 246 7.20 -28.87 3.14
C TYR A 246 7.53 -29.89 2.03
N PHE A 247 8.68 -29.80 1.36
CA PHE A 247 9.05 -30.79 0.34
C PHE A 247 9.32 -32.18 0.92
N VAL A 248 9.62 -32.27 2.21
CA VAL A 248 9.90 -33.53 2.92
C VAL A 248 8.65 -34.09 3.60
N PHE A 249 7.91 -33.24 4.30
CA PHE A 249 6.83 -33.63 5.20
C PHE A 249 5.43 -33.26 4.68
N GLY A 250 5.33 -32.49 3.60
CA GLY A 250 4.07 -32.01 3.04
C GLY A 250 3.39 -30.96 3.92
N LEU A 251 2.10 -30.70 3.67
CA LEU A 251 1.35 -29.62 4.32
C LEU A 251 1.27 -29.71 5.86
N SER A 252 1.56 -30.85 6.47
CA SER A 252 1.51 -31.00 7.93
C SER A 252 2.57 -30.20 8.67
N VAL A 253 3.60 -29.68 7.99
CA VAL A 253 4.58 -28.76 8.61
C VAL A 253 3.93 -27.49 9.11
N PHE A 254 2.81 -27.09 8.50
CA PHE A 254 2.09 -25.86 8.82
C PHE A 254 1.06 -26.03 9.95
N ASP A 255 0.75 -27.27 10.38
CA ASP A 255 -0.25 -27.54 11.44
C ASP A 255 0.03 -26.77 12.75
N PRO A 256 1.29 -26.64 13.24
CA PRO A 256 1.60 -25.86 14.43
C PRO A 256 1.33 -24.35 14.29
N TYR A 257 1.25 -23.85 13.04
CA TYR A 257 1.14 -22.44 12.69
C TYR A 257 -0.28 -22.05 12.25
N GLY A 258 -1.27 -22.92 12.50
CA GLY A 258 -2.67 -22.67 12.13
C GLY A 258 -3.15 -23.44 10.91
N GLY A 259 -2.29 -24.25 10.30
CA GLY A 259 -2.58 -25.04 9.11
C GLY A 259 -2.40 -24.24 7.82
N TYR A 260 -2.31 -24.95 6.69
CA TYR A 260 -2.12 -24.31 5.38
C TYR A 260 -3.46 -23.92 4.70
N PRO A 261 -3.55 -22.73 4.07
CA PRO A 261 -2.54 -21.66 4.07
C PRO A 261 -2.46 -20.97 5.44
N VAL A 262 -1.25 -20.51 5.81
CA VAL A 262 -0.91 -20.08 7.17
C VAL A 262 -1.49 -18.69 7.44
N PRO A 263 -2.28 -18.48 8.51
CA PRO A 263 -2.73 -17.14 8.88
C PRO A 263 -1.52 -16.24 9.15
N SER A 264 -1.42 -15.13 8.42
CA SER A 264 -0.32 -14.18 8.50
C SER A 264 -0.83 -12.74 8.55
N PRO A 265 -0.10 -11.80 9.19
CA PRO A 265 -0.26 -10.37 8.90
C PRO A 265 -0.17 -10.09 7.40
N CYS A 266 -0.92 -9.10 6.92
CA CYS A 266 -0.93 -8.73 5.50
C CYS A 266 0.26 -7.85 5.09
N ASP A 267 0.96 -7.27 6.05
CA ASP A 267 2.15 -6.44 5.83
C ASP A 267 3.25 -6.87 6.81
N PRO A 268 3.74 -8.12 6.70
CA PRO A 268 4.81 -8.55 7.57
C PRO A 268 6.07 -7.75 7.27
N THR A 269 6.94 -7.62 8.25
CA THR A 269 8.21 -6.95 8.04
C THR A 269 9.11 -7.78 7.11
N PRO A 270 9.61 -7.20 5.99
CA PRO A 270 10.61 -7.89 5.18
C PRO A 270 11.89 -8.03 6.00
N VAL A 271 12.53 -9.19 5.87
CA VAL A 271 13.81 -9.64 6.46
C VAL A 271 14.38 -8.67 7.50
N PRO A 272 14.42 -9.03 8.80
CA PRO A 272 15.29 -8.32 9.73
C PRO A 272 16.68 -8.43 9.13
N SER A 273 17.33 -7.29 8.87
CA SER A 273 18.70 -7.28 8.36
C SER A 273 19.51 -8.29 9.17
N CYS A 274 19.89 -9.41 8.55
CA CYS A 274 20.76 -10.41 9.20
C CYS A 274 22.11 -9.80 9.56
N CYS A 275 22.42 -8.65 8.96
CA CYS A 275 23.56 -7.82 9.29
C CYS A 275 23.20 -6.84 10.40
N THR A 276 23.94 -6.85 11.50
CA THR A 276 23.68 -5.94 12.64
C THR A 276 24.85 -4.99 12.91
N GLY A 277 24.59 -3.68 12.80
CA GLY A 277 25.58 -2.65 13.10
C GLY A 277 26.51 -2.35 11.93
N ILE A 278 27.60 -3.10 11.81
CA ILE A 278 28.56 -2.99 10.70
C ILE A 278 28.73 -4.33 10.02
N ARG A 279 29.01 -4.30 8.72
CA ARG A 279 29.29 -5.51 7.94
C ARG A 279 30.59 -6.18 8.40
N GLY A 280 30.76 -7.43 8.01
CA GLY A 280 32.01 -8.18 8.07
C GLY A 280 32.02 -9.38 9.02
N ASN A 281 30.89 -9.77 9.62
CA ASN A 281 30.70 -11.10 10.23
C ASN A 281 30.26 -12.11 9.15
N VAL A 282 31.17 -12.40 8.22
CA VAL A 282 30.92 -13.21 7.02
C VAL A 282 30.69 -14.68 7.37
N ASP A 283 31.33 -15.19 8.41
CA ASP A 283 31.11 -16.58 8.86
C ASP A 283 29.87 -16.75 9.76
N GLY A 284 29.25 -15.64 10.16
CA GLY A 284 28.01 -15.61 10.92
C GLY A 284 28.16 -16.11 12.35
N ASP A 285 29.33 -15.87 12.97
CA ASP A 285 29.54 -16.19 14.37
C ASP A 285 28.65 -15.36 15.31
N GLN A 286 28.49 -15.83 16.55
CA GLN A 286 27.61 -15.18 17.54
C GLN A 286 28.26 -13.96 18.19
N GLU A 287 29.55 -13.77 17.98
CA GLU A 287 30.33 -12.70 18.55
C GLU A 287 30.13 -11.39 17.79
N GLU A 288 29.65 -11.45 16.54
CA GLU A 288 29.30 -10.30 15.68
C GLU A 288 30.49 -9.34 15.51
N ASN A 289 31.68 -9.91 15.33
CA ASN A 289 32.90 -9.16 15.12
C ASN A 289 33.58 -9.56 13.82
N THR A 290 34.06 -8.57 13.06
CA THR A 290 34.94 -8.84 11.92
C THR A 290 36.34 -9.26 12.39
N ASP A 291 36.69 -10.53 12.20
CA ASP A 291 37.98 -11.11 12.54
C ASP A 291 38.58 -12.04 11.46
N ILE A 292 39.73 -12.62 11.74
CA ILE A 292 40.48 -13.42 10.76
C ILE A 292 39.67 -14.61 10.21
N SER A 293 38.70 -15.10 10.97
CA SER A 293 37.81 -16.20 10.61
C SER A 293 36.90 -15.80 9.45
N ASP A 294 36.36 -14.58 9.45
CA ASP A 294 35.58 -14.02 8.33
C ASP A 294 36.40 -13.91 7.05
N LEU A 295 37.65 -13.48 7.16
CA LEU A 295 38.55 -13.42 6.01
C LEU A 295 38.81 -14.82 5.44
N VAL A 296 39.08 -15.79 6.32
CA VAL A 296 39.29 -17.19 5.90
C VAL A 296 38.02 -17.74 5.24
N TYR A 297 36.85 -17.50 5.84
CA TYR A 297 35.55 -17.93 5.31
C TYR A 297 35.30 -17.31 3.93
N THR A 298 35.55 -16.01 3.76
CA THR A 298 35.41 -15.30 2.48
C THR A 298 36.30 -15.93 1.40
N VAL A 299 37.55 -16.26 1.73
CA VAL A 299 38.47 -16.93 0.79
C VAL A 299 38.00 -18.33 0.44
N ASP A 300 37.56 -19.09 1.44
CA ASP A 300 37.09 -20.46 1.26
C ASP A 300 35.85 -20.51 0.36
N TRP A 301 34.88 -19.64 0.63
CA TRP A 301 33.68 -19.45 -0.18
C TRP A 301 34.01 -19.04 -1.62
N MET A 302 34.80 -17.97 -1.80
CA MET A 302 35.05 -17.41 -3.14
C MET A 302 35.95 -18.28 -4.03
N PHE A 303 36.92 -19.00 -3.44
CA PHE A 303 37.98 -19.65 -4.22
C PHE A 303 38.13 -21.15 -3.99
N LEU A 304 37.63 -21.70 -2.88
CA LEU A 304 37.86 -23.08 -2.50
C LEU A 304 36.58 -23.92 -2.43
N ALA A 305 35.48 -23.41 -3.00
CA ALA A 305 34.16 -24.04 -2.99
C ALA A 305 33.65 -24.32 -1.56
N GLY A 306 33.92 -23.39 -0.65
CA GLY A 306 33.25 -23.32 0.65
C GLY A 306 31.78 -22.89 0.52
N ASP A 307 31.05 -23.02 1.62
CA ASP A 307 29.63 -22.67 1.68
C ASP A 307 29.44 -21.14 1.59
N PRO A 308 28.33 -20.66 1.02
CA PRO A 308 28.01 -19.24 0.98
C PRO A 308 27.88 -18.64 2.39
N PRO A 309 28.13 -17.32 2.55
CA PRO A 309 27.90 -16.61 3.81
C PRO A 309 26.44 -16.78 4.26
N PRO A 310 26.19 -17.05 5.55
CA PRO A 310 24.83 -17.12 6.09
C PRO A 310 24.05 -15.80 5.89
N CYS A 311 24.77 -14.67 5.94
CA CYS A 311 24.25 -13.34 5.65
C CYS A 311 25.05 -12.69 4.53
N PRO A 312 24.54 -12.65 3.28
CA PRO A 312 25.23 -12.02 2.15
C PRO A 312 25.55 -10.54 2.39
N GLN A 313 24.71 -9.84 3.14
CA GLN A 313 24.89 -8.43 3.49
C GLN A 313 26.15 -8.19 4.33
N GLU A 314 26.57 -9.18 5.13
CA GLU A 314 27.83 -9.14 5.88
C GLU A 314 29.06 -9.26 4.96
N ALA A 315 28.90 -9.88 3.78
CA ALA A 315 29.98 -10.10 2.82
C ALA A 315 30.21 -8.93 1.83
N ASP A 316 29.26 -8.00 1.71
CA ASP A 316 29.38 -6.75 0.93
C ASP A 316 30.19 -5.69 1.71
N LEU A 317 31.41 -6.04 2.09
CA LEU A 317 32.27 -5.28 3.01
C LEU A 317 32.49 -3.82 2.55
N ASN A 318 32.52 -3.61 1.23
CA ASN A 318 32.73 -2.29 0.65
C ASN A 318 31.42 -1.46 0.54
N GLY A 319 30.27 -2.13 0.59
CA GLY A 319 28.95 -1.54 0.68
C GLY A 319 28.40 -1.01 -0.63
N ASP A 320 28.76 -1.63 -1.75
CA ASP A 320 28.30 -1.27 -3.09
C ASP A 320 27.20 -2.20 -3.63
N ASP A 321 26.60 -3.00 -2.75
CA ASP A 321 25.51 -3.94 -3.01
C ASP A 321 25.92 -5.08 -3.98
N VAL A 322 27.22 -5.31 -4.15
CA VAL A 322 27.76 -6.37 -5.02
C VAL A 322 28.87 -7.11 -4.29
N VAL A 323 28.64 -8.37 -3.93
CA VAL A 323 29.71 -9.19 -3.32
C VAL A 323 30.66 -9.73 -4.39
N ASP A 324 31.87 -9.17 -4.44
CA ASP A 324 32.93 -9.60 -5.36
C ASP A 324 34.35 -9.52 -4.75
N ILE A 325 35.39 -9.66 -5.58
CA ILE A 325 36.78 -9.67 -5.08
C ILE A 325 37.20 -8.35 -4.42
N ALA A 326 36.50 -7.25 -4.70
CA ALA A 326 36.73 -5.96 -4.04
C ALA A 326 36.43 -6.04 -2.55
N ASP A 327 35.42 -6.82 -2.13
CA ASP A 327 35.11 -7.04 -0.71
C ASP A 327 36.22 -7.79 0.00
N LEU A 328 36.74 -8.85 -0.65
CA LEU A 328 37.89 -9.57 -0.11
C LEU A 328 39.12 -8.65 0.07
N VAL A 329 39.38 -7.76 -0.90
CA VAL A 329 40.46 -6.76 -0.77
C VAL A 329 40.15 -5.79 0.38
N TYR A 330 38.89 -5.40 0.54
CA TYR A 330 38.43 -4.48 1.58
C TYR A 330 38.71 -5.02 2.99
N ILE A 331 38.31 -6.26 3.30
CA ILE A 331 38.56 -6.86 4.62
C ILE A 331 40.06 -7.07 4.90
N VAL A 332 40.85 -7.38 3.86
CA VAL A 332 42.32 -7.45 3.99
C VAL A 332 42.91 -6.07 4.33
N ASP A 333 42.46 -5.02 3.65
CA ASP A 333 42.94 -3.67 3.89
C ASP A 333 42.53 -3.15 5.28
N PHE A 334 41.30 -3.42 5.70
CA PHE A 334 40.82 -3.13 7.05
C PHE A 334 41.66 -3.82 8.12
N MET A 335 41.92 -5.13 7.97
CA MET A 335 42.63 -5.91 8.99
C MET A 335 44.13 -5.61 9.06
N PHE A 336 44.78 -5.34 7.94
CA PHE A 336 46.25 -5.36 7.86
C PHE A 336 46.89 -4.06 7.38
N ASN A 337 46.14 -3.16 6.73
CA ASN A 337 46.69 -1.97 6.07
C ASN A 337 46.12 -0.65 6.59
N ASP A 338 45.56 -0.63 7.81
CA ASP A 338 44.89 0.54 8.41
C ASP A 338 43.78 1.11 7.50
N GLY A 339 43.10 0.23 6.75
CA GLY A 339 41.95 0.56 5.92
C GLY A 339 40.73 1.01 6.75
N PRO A 340 39.72 1.62 6.11
CA PRO A 340 38.46 1.97 6.77
C PRO A 340 37.75 0.72 7.31
N ALA A 341 36.98 0.90 8.39
CA ALA A 341 36.08 -0.15 8.87
C ALA A 341 35.03 -0.49 7.79
N PRO A 342 34.55 -1.75 7.73
CA PRO A 342 33.47 -2.14 6.84
C PRO A 342 32.26 -1.21 6.90
N GLY A 343 31.52 -1.15 5.81
CA GLY A 343 30.31 -0.33 5.72
C GLY A 343 29.31 -0.66 6.83
N ALA A 344 28.47 0.32 7.19
CA ALA A 344 27.32 0.04 8.04
C ALA A 344 26.44 -1.02 7.36
N CYS A 345 25.83 -1.90 8.14
CA CYS A 345 24.79 -2.76 7.61
C CYS A 345 23.70 -1.91 6.94
N PRO A 346 23.02 -2.40 5.88
CA PRO A 346 21.86 -1.74 5.34
C PRO A 346 20.85 -1.48 6.47
N GLY A 347 20.84 -0.23 6.96
CA GLY A 347 19.78 0.25 7.80
C GLY A 347 18.57 0.47 6.91
N ARG A 348 17.39 0.08 7.42
CA ARG A 348 16.11 0.39 6.79
C ARG A 348 16.05 1.82 6.27
#